data_AF-A0A7C2NXY1-F1
#
_entry.id   AF-A0A7C2NXY1-F1
#
_cell.length_a   1.000
_cell.length_b   1.000
_cell.length_c   1.000
_cell.angle_alpha   90.00
_cell.angle_beta   90.00
_cell.angle_gamma   90.00
#
_symmetry.space_group_name_H-M   'P 1'
#
loop_
_entity.id
_entity.type
_entity.pdbx_description
1 polymer ?
#
loop_
_entity_poly.entity_id
_entity_poly.type
_entity_poly.pdbx_seq_one_letter_code
_entity_poly.pdbx_strand_id
1 'polypeptide(L)'
;MDRPAELERLAAARGRLAAGLTLFVVALYFGFVLLIAFAKPLLAQRVAPGLSLGILLGALVIALSWLSTLVYVRWANRRYDAALDALRR
;
A
#
# COMPACT_ATOMS: atom_id res chain seq x y z
N MET A 1 -21.21 2.52 -29.17
CA MET A 1 -21.20 1.43 -28.17
C MET A 1 -19.77 0.90 -28.14
N ASP A 2 -18.85 1.69 -27.61
CA ASP A 2 -17.40 1.46 -27.75
C ASP A 2 -16.84 0.81 -26.49
N ARG A 3 -17.20 -0.46 -26.31
CA ARG A 3 -16.67 -1.38 -25.30
C ARG A 3 -15.14 -1.32 -25.09
N PRO A 4 -14.28 -1.16 -26.11
CA PRO A 4 -12.83 -1.08 -25.89
C PRO A 4 -12.38 0.18 -25.11
N ALA A 5 -12.98 1.34 -25.37
CA ALA A 5 -12.57 2.60 -24.74
C ALA A 5 -12.91 2.65 -23.22
N GLU A 6 -13.98 1.97 -22.82
CA GLU A 6 -14.40 1.89 -21.41
C GLU A 6 -13.49 0.94 -20.61
N LEU A 7 -13.07 -0.18 -21.23
CA LEU A 7 -12.08 -1.11 -20.67
C LEU A 7 -10.70 -0.47 -20.51
N GLU A 8 -10.26 0.36 -21.47
CA GLU A 8 -9.00 1.11 -21.35
C GLU A 8 -9.04 2.14 -20.22
N ARG A 9 -10.16 2.86 -20.04
CA ARG A 9 -10.32 3.80 -18.91
C ARG A 9 -10.29 3.09 -17.56
N LEU A 10 -10.89 1.90 -17.48
CA LEU A 10 -10.82 0.99 -16.32
C LEU A 10 -9.39 0.55 -16.02
N ALA A 11 -8.67 0.09 -17.04
CA ALA A 11 -7.28 -0.34 -16.94
C ALA A 11 -6.35 0.80 -16.51
N ALA A 12 -6.52 2.00 -17.08
CA ALA A 12 -5.74 3.18 -16.71
C ALA A 12 -5.98 3.62 -15.25
N ALA A 13 -7.22 3.55 -14.76
CA ALA A 13 -7.54 3.82 -13.36
C ALA A 13 -6.88 2.81 -12.40
N ARG A 14 -6.85 1.52 -12.78
CA ARG A 14 -6.13 0.47 -12.05
C ARG A 14 -4.63 0.71 -12.04
N GLY A 15 -4.06 1.06 -13.18
CA GLY A 15 -2.62 1.34 -13.30
C GLY A 15 -2.19 2.47 -12.36
N ARG A 16 -2.96 3.56 -12.27
CA ARG A 16 -2.64 4.69 -11.39
C ARG A 16 -2.68 4.33 -9.91
N LEU A 17 -3.67 3.54 -9.48
CA LEU A 17 -3.76 3.12 -8.08
C LEU A 17 -2.73 2.06 -7.71
N ALA A 18 -2.49 1.09 -8.59
CA ALA A 18 -1.40 0.13 -8.40
C ALA A 18 -0.05 0.84 -8.32
N ALA A 19 0.23 1.80 -9.22
CA ALA A 19 1.45 2.59 -9.18
C ALA A 19 1.60 3.40 -7.89
N GLY A 20 0.52 4.03 -7.41
CA GLY A 20 0.52 4.77 -6.15
C GLY A 20 0.80 3.89 -4.93
N LEU A 21 0.17 2.72 -4.85
CA LEU A 21 0.40 1.75 -3.77
C LEU A 21 1.80 1.14 -3.83
N THR A 22 2.30 0.82 -5.02
CA THR A 22 3.68 0.37 -5.20
C THR A 22 4.66 1.43 -4.72
N LEU A 23 4.48 2.69 -5.14
CA LEU A 23 5.34 3.79 -4.70
C LEU A 23 5.28 3.97 -3.17
N PHE A 24 4.09 3.84 -2.58
CA PHE A 24 3.92 3.91 -1.12
C PHE A 24 4.69 2.81 -0.38
N VAL A 25 4.55 1.55 -0.82
CA VAL A 25 5.27 0.42 -0.21
C VAL A 25 6.79 0.58 -0.39
N VAL A 26 7.23 1.01 -1.58
CA VAL A 26 8.65 1.30 -1.86
C VAL A 26 9.16 2.40 -0.93
N ALA A 27 8.42 3.49 -0.76
CA ALA A 27 8.79 4.58 0.14
C ALA A 27 8.89 4.12 1.60
N LEU A 28 7.93 3.31 2.08
CA LEU A 28 8.00 2.72 3.41
C LEU A 28 9.22 1.81 3.59
N TYR A 29 9.48 0.94 2.62
CA TYR A 29 10.60 0.01 2.67
C TYR A 29 11.94 0.74 2.71
N PHE A 30 12.21 1.60 1.72
CA PHE A 30 13.47 2.35 1.68
C PHE A 30 13.57 3.33 2.84
N GLY A 31 12.49 4.00 3.23
CA GLY A 31 12.48 4.89 4.38
C GLY A 31 12.87 4.17 5.67
N PHE A 32 12.31 2.98 5.93
CA PHE A 32 12.66 2.18 7.09
C PHE A 32 14.10 1.65 7.04
N VAL A 33 14.56 1.18 5.88
CA VAL A 33 15.94 0.72 5.68
C VAL A 33 16.94 1.86 5.91
N LEU A 34 16.68 3.06 5.40
CA LEU A 34 17.52 4.24 5.63
C LEU A 34 17.56 4.59 7.12
N LEU A 35 16.44 4.53 7.82
CA LEU A 35 16.39 4.78 9.25
C LEU A 35 17.24 3.77 10.03
N ILE A 36 17.20 2.50 9.64
CA ILE A 36 18.06 1.45 10.21
C ILE A 36 19.53 1.70 9.90
N ALA A 37 19.86 2.15 8.69
CA ALA A 37 21.24 2.37 8.27
C ALA A 37 21.88 3.56 8.98
N PHE A 38 21.19 4.71 9.02
CA PHE A 38 21.76 5.99 9.45
C PHE A 38 21.35 6.42 10.87
N ALA A 39 20.18 5.97 11.36
CA ALA A 39 19.58 6.44 12.60
C ALA A 39 19.46 5.32 13.67
N LYS A 40 20.43 4.39 13.70
CA LYS A 40 20.53 3.33 14.73
C LYS A 40 20.33 3.82 16.18
N PRO A 41 20.95 4.93 16.66
CA PRO A 41 20.75 5.36 18.04
C PRO A 41 19.31 5.80 18.32
N LEU A 42 18.60 6.40 17.36
CA LEU A 42 17.18 6.72 17.48
C LEU A 42 16.32 5.45 17.59
N LEU A 43 16.63 4.42 16.79
CA LEU A 43 15.91 3.15 16.85
C LEU A 43 16.17 2.35 18.12
N ALA A 44 17.33 2.56 18.75
CA ALA A 44 17.71 1.93 20.02
C ALA A 44 17.06 2.61 21.24
N GLN A 45 16.48 3.81 21.07
CA GLN A 45 15.81 4.53 22.14
C GLN A 45 14.62 3.71 22.65
N ARG A 46 14.58 3.49 23.97
CA ARG A 46 13.52 2.71 24.61
C ARG A 46 12.29 3.59 24.81
N VAL A 47 11.13 3.09 24.36
CA VAL A 47 9.82 3.69 24.60
C VAL A 47 9.20 3.12 25.88
N ALA A 48 9.41 1.83 26.11
CA ALA A 48 8.98 1.11 27.32
C ALA A 48 10.01 0.02 27.67
N PRO A 49 9.96 -0.58 28.87
CA PRO A 49 10.82 -1.70 29.22
C PRO A 49 10.67 -2.84 28.20
N GLY A 50 11.75 -3.15 27.47
CA GLY A 50 11.75 -4.17 26.40
C GLY A 50 11.23 -3.71 25.04
N LEU A 51 10.71 -2.47 24.91
CA LEU A 51 10.22 -1.92 23.64
C LEU A 51 11.09 -0.76 23.17
N SER A 52 11.79 -0.95 22.05
CA SER A 52 12.52 0.12 21.37
C SER A 52 11.66 0.82 20.31
N LEU A 53 12.05 2.06 19.98
CA LEU A 53 11.46 2.82 18.88
C LEU A 53 11.55 2.05 17.55
N GLY A 54 12.64 1.30 17.32
CA GLY A 54 12.79 0.43 16.15
C GLY A 54 11.76 -0.68 16.07
N ILE A 55 11.45 -1.34 17.18
CA ILE A 55 10.41 -2.39 17.22
C ILE A 55 9.04 -1.78 16.93
N LEU A 56 8.73 -0.63 17.54
CA LEU A 56 7.46 0.07 17.32
C LEU A 56 7.30 0.50 15.85
N LEU A 57 8.34 1.10 15.26
CA LEU A 57 8.34 1.50 13.86
C LEU A 57 8.26 0.31 12.91
N GLY A 58 8.97 -0.79 13.20
CA GLY A 58 8.87 -2.02 12.40
C GLY A 58 7.45 -2.59 12.40
N ALA A 59 6.80 -2.64 13.57
CA ALA A 59 5.41 -3.05 13.68
C ALA A 59 4.47 -2.12 12.89
N LEU A 60 4.71 -0.81 12.93
CA LEU A 60 3.96 0.17 12.14
C LEU A 60 4.11 -0.08 10.63
N VAL A 61 5.32 -0.34 10.14
CA VAL A 61 5.57 -0.65 8.71
C VAL A 61 4.81 -1.91 8.29
N ILE A 62 4.80 -2.96 9.12
CA ILE A 62 4.04 -4.19 8.86
C ILE A 62 2.54 -3.89 8.77
N ALA A 63 2.00 -3.15 9.74
CA ALA A 63 0.59 -2.76 9.76
C ALA A 63 0.20 -1.94 8.54
N LEU A 64 1.04 -0.97 8.13
CA LEU A 64 0.81 -0.15 6.93
C LEU A 64 0.90 -0.96 5.64
N SER A 65 1.78 -1.96 5.57
CA SER A 65 1.89 -2.88 4.42
C SER A 65 0.61 -3.70 4.25
N TRP A 66 0.10 -4.26 5.36
CA TRP A 66 -1.19 -4.96 5.38
C TRP A 66 -2.34 -4.04 4.99
N LEU A 67 -2.39 -2.83 5.56
CA LEU A 67 -3.42 -1.85 5.25
C LEU A 67 -3.40 -1.47 3.76
N SER A 68 -2.23 -1.29 3.18
CA SER A 68 -2.07 -0.99 1.74
C SER A 68 -2.64 -2.11 0.88
N THR A 69 -2.36 -3.36 1.24
CA THR A 69 -2.94 -4.54 0.58
C THR A 69 -4.47 -4.55 0.70
N LEU A 70 -5.01 -4.29 1.89
CA LEU A 70 -6.46 -4.24 2.10
C LEU A 70 -7.13 -3.11 1.31
N VAL A 71 -6.50 -1.94 1.24
CA VAL A 71 -6.97 -0.80 0.43
C VAL A 71 -6.98 -1.17 -1.04
N TYR A 72 -5.90 -1.78 -1.54
CA TYR A 72 -5.82 -2.27 -2.91
C TYR A 72 -6.93 -3.26 -3.23
N VAL A 73 -7.11 -4.30 -2.40
CA VAL A 73 -8.11 -5.34 -2.60
C VAL A 73 -9.52 -4.77 -2.55
N ARG A 74 -9.84 -3.91 -1.57
CA ARG A 74 -11.16 -3.25 -1.51
C ARG A 74 -11.44 -2.39 -2.73
N TRP A 75 -10.44 -1.65 -3.19
CA TRP A 75 -10.59 -0.82 -4.38
C TRP A 75 -10.76 -1.66 -5.65
N ALA A 76 -9.91 -2.69 -5.81
CA ALA A 76 -9.97 -3.62 -6.93
C ALA A 76 -11.35 -4.29 -6.98
N ASN A 77 -11.83 -4.81 -5.85
CA ASN A 77 -13.16 -5.44 -5.76
C ASN A 77 -14.27 -4.45 -6.11
N ARG A 78 -14.27 -3.22 -5.56
CA ARG A 78 -15.27 -2.19 -5.91
C ARG A 78 -15.28 -1.82 -7.41
N ARG A 79 -14.12 -1.82 -8.06
CA ARG A 79 -14.03 -1.47 -9.49
C ARG A 79 -14.35 -2.66 -10.39
N TYR A 80 -14.01 -3.88 -9.98
CA TYR A 80 -14.31 -5.12 -10.71
C TYR A 80 -15.78 -5.50 -10.61
N ASP A 81 -16.40 -5.39 -9.44
CA ASP A 81 -17.82 -5.70 -9.25
C ASP A 81 -18.71 -4.74 -10.05
N ALA A 82 -18.35 -3.45 -10.11
CA ALA A 82 -19.05 -2.48 -10.96
C ALA A 82 -18.94 -2.81 -12.46
N ALA A 83 -17.85 -3.44 -12.90
CA ALA A 83 -17.67 -3.86 -14.29
C ALA A 83 -18.40 -5.19 -14.59
N LEU A 84 -18.48 -6.10 -13.61
CA LEU A 84 -19.21 -7.36 -13.71
C LEU A 84 -20.72 -7.16 -13.73
N ASP A 85 -21.27 -6.24 -12.91
CA ASP A 85 -22.70 -5.92 -12.93
C ASP A 85 -23.14 -5.27 -14.24
N ALA A 86 -22.25 -4.52 -14.89
CA ALA A 86 -22.51 -3.94 -16.22
C ALA A 86 -22.50 -4.99 -17.35
N LEU A 87 -21.83 -6.14 -17.17
CA LEU A 87 -21.83 -7.25 -18.13
C LEU A 87 -22.96 -8.26 -17.88
N ARG A 88 -23.61 -8.21 -16.72
CA ARG A 88 -24.68 -9.15 -16.32
C ARG A 88 -26.09 -8.65 -16.66
N ARG A 89 -26.24 -7.41 -17.14
CA ARG A 89 -27.48 -6.87 -17.76
C ARG A 89 -27.30 -6.77 -19.26
#